data_AF-A0A6J0UEA9-F1
#
_entry.id   AF-A0A6J0UEA9-F1
#
_cell.length_a   1.000
_cell.length_b   1.000
_cell.length_c   1.000
_cell.angle_alpha   90.00
_cell.angle_beta   90.00
_cell.angle_gamma   90.00
#
_symmetry.space_group_name_H-M   'P 1'
#
loop_
_entity.id
_entity.type
_entity.pdbx_description
1 polymer ?
#
loop_
_entity_poly.entity_id
_entity_poly.type
_entity_poly.pdbx_seq_one_letter_code
_entity_poly.pdbx_strand_id
1 'polypeptide(L)'
;MEWSPEPCDVCERAQASLREVGRGIINICNSQNLPSSLSRFLELAGDAPDTKPLRAMDVSYWATEQSKDLSRINKHLRTLVELINPLKGALEESEKQREELRDQLETLEGRLQKEKEAQEQERKEAERLFERKHAESLQQAASLEKEKKELQNRVDSLEGNLSRLKETLRAQEGTIQALEEAKKGLLQEMKAKMVDRDEVQKLEDRLQAQASQLESARQQLDRASKAAPHRTRSRRSLYQASSLPR
;
A
#
# COMPACT_ATOMS: atom_id res chain seq x y z
N MET A 1 4.89 4.48 132.25
CA MET A 1 5.37 5.29 131.11
C MET A 1 5.88 4.33 130.07
N GLU A 2 5.09 4.09 129.01
CA GLU A 2 5.58 3.39 127.84
C GLU A 2 6.28 4.40 126.94
N TRP A 3 7.58 4.17 126.68
CA TRP A 3 8.32 4.97 125.73
C TRP A 3 8.03 4.42 124.33
N SER A 4 7.08 5.04 123.64
CA SER A 4 6.96 4.89 122.19
C SER A 4 8.11 5.68 121.55
N PRO A 5 9.06 5.05 120.84
CA PRO A 5 10.07 5.79 120.11
C PRO A 5 9.40 6.49 118.92
N GLU A 6 9.40 7.82 118.94
CA GLU A 6 9.06 8.60 117.74
C GLU A 6 10.08 8.28 116.63
N PRO A 7 9.66 8.26 115.34
CA PRO A 7 10.60 8.07 114.26
C PRO A 7 11.61 9.22 114.25
N CYS A 8 12.89 8.93 113.99
CA CYS A 8 13.81 10.01 113.71
C CYS A 8 13.48 10.68 112.36
N ASP A 9 13.81 11.96 112.24
CA ASP A 9 13.64 12.79 111.04
C ASP A 9 14.17 12.11 109.75
N VAL A 10 15.24 11.31 109.84
CA VAL A 10 15.75 10.52 108.70
C VAL A 10 14.77 9.42 108.28
N CYS A 11 14.15 8.71 109.23
CA CYS A 11 13.12 7.70 108.95
C CYS A 11 11.84 8.32 108.39
N GLU A 12 11.43 9.49 108.91
CA GLU A 12 10.25 10.21 108.40
C GLU A 12 10.44 10.62 106.93
N ARG A 13 11.57 11.27 106.61
CA ARG A 13 11.93 11.64 105.22
C ARG A 13 12.07 10.44 104.30
N ALA A 14 12.68 9.34 104.78
CA ALA A 14 12.78 8.11 104.01
C ALA A 14 11.40 7.50 103.70
N GLN A 15 10.47 7.51 104.65
CA GLN A 15 9.10 7.04 104.41
C GLN A 15 8.29 7.99 103.53
N ALA A 16 8.51 9.31 103.60
CA ALA A 16 7.88 10.28 102.69
C ALA A 16 8.30 10.01 101.23
N SER A 17 9.61 9.84 100.98
CA SER A 17 10.15 9.48 99.68
C SER A 17 9.63 8.12 99.19
N LEU A 18 9.55 7.11 100.07
CA LEU A 18 9.00 5.79 99.73
C LEU A 18 7.55 5.86 99.23
N ARG A 19 6.70 6.70 99.86
CA ARG A 19 5.31 6.95 99.43
C ARG A 19 5.25 7.64 98.08
N GLU A 20 6.07 8.66 97.87
CA GLU A 20 6.16 9.39 96.59
C GLU A 20 6.57 8.47 95.43
N VAL A 21 7.67 7.73 95.59
CA VAL A 21 8.14 6.76 94.58
C VAL A 21 7.11 5.64 94.37
N GLY A 22 6.45 5.19 95.43
CA GLY A 22 5.37 4.21 95.34
C GLY A 22 4.16 4.70 94.54
N ARG A 23 3.69 5.92 94.79
CA ARG A 23 2.64 6.58 93.97
C ARG A 23 3.07 6.71 92.51
N GLY A 24 4.33 7.07 92.25
CA GLY A 24 4.89 7.10 90.90
C GLY A 24 4.79 5.74 90.19
N ILE A 25 5.15 4.65 90.87
CA ILE A 25 5.07 3.28 90.33
C ILE A 25 3.63 2.82 90.10
N ILE A 26 2.70 3.13 91.00
CA ILE A 26 1.26 2.88 90.83
C ILE A 26 0.74 3.59 89.57
N ASN A 27 1.06 4.88 89.42
CA ASN A 27 0.66 5.67 88.25
C ASN A 27 1.24 5.11 86.94
N ILE A 28 2.49 4.64 86.94
CA ILE A 28 3.10 3.97 85.78
C ILE A 28 2.32 2.69 85.46
N CYS A 29 2.11 1.80 86.44
CA CYS A 29 1.32 0.57 86.25
C CYS A 29 -0.06 0.87 85.65
N ASN A 30 -0.81 1.80 86.25
CA ASN A 30 -2.15 2.18 85.79
C ASN A 30 -2.13 2.75 84.37
N SER A 31 -1.15 3.62 84.03
CA SER A 31 -1.01 4.19 82.68
C SER A 31 -0.73 3.13 81.60
N GLN A 32 -0.08 2.02 81.96
CA GLN A 32 0.23 0.90 81.07
C GLN A 32 -0.80 -0.24 81.18
N ASN A 33 -1.93 -0.03 81.88
CA ASN A 33 -2.95 -1.04 82.17
C ASN A 33 -2.39 -2.31 82.86
N LEU A 34 -1.34 -2.16 83.67
CA LEU A 34 -0.74 -3.22 84.47
C LEU A 34 -1.32 -3.23 85.89
N PRO A 35 -1.59 -4.41 86.49
CA PRO A 35 -2.07 -4.49 87.87
C PRO A 35 -0.96 -4.12 88.86
N SER A 36 -1.21 -3.12 89.70
CA SER A 36 -0.31 -2.74 90.79
C SER A 36 -0.58 -3.55 92.06
N SER A 37 0.45 -4.29 92.49
CA SER A 37 0.53 -4.90 93.83
C SER A 37 0.50 -3.82 94.92
N LEU A 38 1.18 -2.70 94.70
CA LEU A 38 1.32 -1.66 95.70
C LEU A 38 0.02 -0.85 95.91
N SER A 39 -0.75 -0.58 94.84
CA SER A 39 -2.09 0.03 94.94
C SER A 39 -3.00 -0.82 95.82
N ARG A 40 -3.07 -2.13 95.52
CA ARG A 40 -3.86 -3.08 96.31
C ARG A 40 -3.42 -3.17 97.77
N PHE A 41 -2.12 -3.06 98.05
CA PHE A 41 -1.63 -3.02 99.44
C PHE A 41 -2.09 -1.75 100.16
N LEU A 42 -2.02 -0.59 99.50
CA LEU A 42 -2.49 0.68 100.04
C LEU A 42 -4.00 0.69 100.30
N GLU A 43 -4.81 0.19 99.36
CA GLU A 43 -6.26 0.01 99.50
C GLU A 43 -6.61 -0.86 100.73
N LEU A 44 -5.82 -1.89 101.01
CA LEU A 44 -6.00 -2.77 102.17
C LEU A 44 -5.43 -2.20 103.49
N ALA A 45 -4.47 -1.28 103.41
CA ALA A 45 -3.88 -0.60 104.58
C ALA A 45 -4.73 0.58 105.09
N GLY A 46 -5.63 1.10 104.24
CA GLY A 46 -6.55 2.19 104.52
C GLY A 46 -5.94 3.58 104.30
N ASP A 47 -6.79 4.56 103.96
CA ASP A 47 -6.44 5.93 103.50
C ASP A 47 -5.76 6.85 104.54
N ALA A 48 -5.14 6.30 105.58
CA ALA A 48 -4.30 7.04 106.53
C ALA A 48 -2.76 6.88 106.33
N PRO A 49 -2.19 6.59 105.13
CA PRO A 49 -0.76 6.33 105.02
C PRO A 49 0.07 7.61 105.16
N ASP A 50 -0.44 8.78 104.75
CA ASP A 50 0.35 10.01 104.61
C ASP A 50 0.61 10.77 105.92
N THR A 51 -0.12 10.48 107.01
CA THR A 51 0.04 11.16 108.31
C THR A 51 0.62 10.28 109.43
N LYS A 52 0.67 8.95 109.25
CA LYS A 52 1.17 8.02 110.26
C LYS A 52 2.48 7.34 109.82
N PRO A 53 3.50 7.26 110.68
CA PRO A 53 4.70 6.48 110.39
C PRO A 53 4.37 5.00 110.14
N LEU A 54 4.92 4.45 109.06
CA LEU A 54 4.83 3.02 108.73
C LEU A 54 5.61 2.19 109.75
N ARG A 55 5.08 1.02 110.15
CA ARG A 55 5.83 0.07 110.98
C ARG A 55 6.88 -0.62 110.12
N ALA A 56 7.95 -1.14 110.74
CA ALA A 56 9.04 -1.82 110.03
C ALA A 56 8.55 -2.99 109.13
N MET A 57 7.52 -3.72 109.56
CA MET A 57 6.89 -4.78 108.78
C MET A 57 6.14 -4.23 107.54
N ASP A 58 5.44 -3.11 107.69
CA ASP A 58 4.71 -2.45 106.58
C ASP A 58 5.70 -1.91 105.53
N VAL A 59 6.85 -1.38 105.95
CA VAL A 59 7.94 -0.93 105.06
C VAL A 59 8.57 -2.10 104.28
N SER A 60 8.80 -3.24 104.93
CA SER A 60 9.33 -4.45 104.27
C SER A 60 8.34 -5.03 103.24
N TYR A 61 7.05 -5.04 103.59
CA TYR A 61 5.99 -5.48 102.67
C TYR A 61 5.83 -4.50 101.49
N TRP A 62 5.87 -3.20 101.74
CA TRP A 62 5.88 -2.16 100.70
C TRP A 62 7.01 -2.39 99.69
N ALA A 63 8.25 -2.56 100.17
CA ALA A 63 9.39 -2.83 99.31
C ALA A 63 9.21 -4.11 98.46
N THR A 64 8.54 -5.13 99.02
CA THR A 64 8.20 -6.37 98.31
C THR A 64 7.16 -6.15 97.21
N GLU A 65 6.06 -5.44 97.50
CA GLU A 65 5.02 -5.15 96.50
C GLU A 65 5.49 -4.16 95.42
N GLN A 66 6.30 -3.17 95.79
CA GLN A 66 6.97 -2.25 94.87
C GLN A 66 7.94 -3.01 93.93
N SER A 67 8.70 -3.98 94.45
CA SER A 67 9.60 -4.81 93.66
C SER A 67 8.84 -5.71 92.66
N LYS A 68 7.65 -6.19 93.03
CA LYS A 68 6.76 -6.93 92.12
C LYS A 68 6.28 -6.03 90.99
N ASP A 69 5.87 -4.79 91.28
CA ASP A 69 5.42 -3.84 90.26
C ASP A 69 6.53 -3.43 89.30
N LEU A 70 7.72 -3.10 89.81
CA LEU A 70 8.90 -2.86 88.96
C LEU A 70 9.25 -4.08 88.09
N SER A 71 9.09 -5.30 88.61
CA SER A 71 9.30 -6.53 87.84
C SER A 71 8.25 -6.71 86.72
N ARG A 72 6.97 -6.35 86.97
CA ARG A 72 5.91 -6.35 85.95
C ARG A 72 6.18 -5.31 84.87
N ILE A 73 6.53 -4.08 85.25
CA ILE A 73 6.89 -3.00 84.33
C ILE A 73 8.07 -3.42 83.45
N ASN A 74 9.16 -3.93 84.04
CA ASN A 74 10.34 -4.39 83.29
C ASN A 74 10.05 -5.60 82.37
N LYS A 75 9.11 -6.48 82.73
CA LYS A 75 8.65 -7.54 81.81
C LYS A 75 7.87 -6.94 80.64
N HIS A 76 6.93 -6.03 80.91
CA HIS A 76 6.12 -5.38 79.89
C HIS A 76 6.98 -4.58 78.90
N LEU A 77 7.93 -3.78 79.39
CA LEU A 77 8.87 -3.03 78.56
C LEU A 77 9.70 -3.93 77.66
N ARG A 78 10.20 -5.07 78.17
CA ARG A 78 10.92 -6.06 77.34
C ARG A 78 10.04 -6.63 76.23
N THR A 79 8.81 -7.05 76.55
CA THR A 79 7.87 -7.53 75.53
C THR A 79 7.51 -6.45 74.49
N LEU A 80 7.36 -5.18 74.89
CA LEU A 80 7.17 -4.09 73.94
C LEU A 80 8.36 -3.91 73.00
N VAL A 81 9.60 -3.97 73.51
CA VAL A 81 10.82 -3.88 72.68
C VAL A 81 10.94 -5.08 71.73
N GLU A 82 10.62 -6.29 72.21
CA GLU A 82 10.59 -7.53 71.43
C GLU A 82 9.54 -7.49 70.30
N LEU A 83 8.44 -6.74 70.46
CA LEU A 83 7.42 -6.54 69.42
C LEU A 83 7.76 -5.37 68.47
N ILE A 84 8.31 -4.28 68.98
CA ILE A 84 8.60 -3.06 68.20
C ILE A 84 9.77 -3.29 67.23
N ASN A 85 10.82 -4.02 67.64
CA ASN A 85 12.02 -4.18 66.81
C ASN A 85 11.75 -4.96 65.50
N PRO A 86 11.01 -6.10 65.49
CA PRO A 86 10.60 -6.76 64.26
C PRO A 86 9.72 -5.88 63.36
N LEU A 87 8.81 -5.08 63.94
CA LEU A 87 7.95 -4.17 63.18
C LEU A 87 8.75 -3.05 62.50
N LYS A 88 9.77 -2.50 63.16
CA LYS A 88 10.71 -1.55 62.55
C LYS A 88 11.47 -2.18 61.38
N GLY A 89 12.04 -3.37 61.58
CA GLY A 89 12.75 -4.08 60.51
C GLY A 89 11.85 -4.42 59.32
N ALA A 90 10.61 -4.83 59.57
CA ALA A 90 9.62 -5.10 58.51
C ALA A 90 9.19 -3.82 57.77
N LEU A 91 9.11 -2.68 58.47
CA LEU A 91 8.82 -1.38 57.85
C LEU A 91 9.99 -0.93 56.96
N GLU A 92 11.22 -0.95 57.46
CA GLU A 92 12.43 -0.60 56.71
C GLU A 92 12.60 -1.47 55.46
N GLU A 93 12.28 -2.76 55.55
CA GLU A 93 12.32 -3.69 54.41
C GLU A 93 11.20 -3.42 53.41
N SER A 94 9.97 -3.16 53.87
CA SER A 94 8.86 -2.77 53.00
C SER A 94 9.11 -1.43 52.29
N GLU A 95 9.76 -0.48 52.95
CA GLU A 95 10.15 0.80 52.37
C GLU A 95 11.20 0.65 51.27
N LYS A 96 12.20 -0.23 51.44
CA LYS A 96 13.18 -0.60 50.41
C LYS A 96 12.52 -1.25 49.20
N GLN A 97 11.67 -2.27 49.43
CA GLN A 97 10.95 -2.97 48.36
C GLN A 97 10.05 -2.02 47.56
N ARG A 98 9.37 -1.09 48.24
CA ARG A 98 8.56 -0.04 47.61
C ARG A 98 9.40 0.90 46.75
N GLU A 99 10.64 1.19 47.14
CA GLU A 99 11.54 2.06 46.37
C GLU A 99 12.17 1.32 45.18
N GLU A 100 12.60 0.06 45.35
CA GLU A 100 13.07 -0.74 44.22
C GLU A 100 11.96 -0.99 43.18
N LEU A 101 10.71 -1.18 43.61
CA LEU A 101 9.56 -1.23 42.70
C LEU A 101 9.31 0.12 42.00
N ARG A 102 9.59 1.27 42.64
CA ARG A 102 9.52 2.59 42.00
C ARG A 102 10.57 2.71 40.89
N ASP A 103 11.82 2.37 41.19
CA ASP A 103 12.94 2.43 40.23
C ASP A 103 12.70 1.50 39.03
N GLN A 104 12.13 0.31 39.28
CA GLN A 104 11.72 -0.62 38.23
C GLN A 104 10.58 -0.06 37.37
N LEU A 105 9.57 0.59 37.97
CA LEU A 105 8.48 1.24 37.24
C LEU A 105 9.00 2.39 36.37
N GLU A 106 9.81 3.31 36.91
CA GLU A 106 10.40 4.42 36.14
C GLU A 106 11.27 3.91 34.98
N THR A 107 12.05 2.84 35.22
CA THR A 107 12.84 2.17 34.17
C THR A 107 11.96 1.56 33.08
N LEU A 108 10.84 0.93 33.44
CA LEU A 108 9.90 0.34 32.49
C LEU A 108 9.12 1.40 31.71
N GLU A 109 8.69 2.48 32.36
CA GLU A 109 8.06 3.64 31.72
C GLU A 109 9.00 4.31 30.72
N GLY A 110 10.25 4.56 31.10
CA GLY A 110 11.28 5.10 30.21
C GLY A 110 11.60 4.20 29.02
N ARG A 111 11.56 2.88 29.19
CA ARG A 111 11.70 1.91 28.08
C ARG A 111 10.46 1.92 27.17
N LEU A 112 9.27 1.90 27.74
CA LEU A 112 8.00 1.94 27.00
C LEU A 112 7.85 3.22 26.18
N GLN A 113 8.30 4.36 26.70
CA GLN A 113 8.27 5.63 25.98
C GLN A 113 9.21 5.62 24.77
N LYS A 114 10.44 5.12 24.92
CA LYS A 114 11.39 4.96 23.81
C LYS A 114 10.87 4.01 22.73
N GLU A 115 10.24 2.90 23.12
CA GLU A 115 9.64 1.93 22.19
C GLU A 115 8.50 2.57 21.38
N LYS A 116 7.62 3.34 22.03
CA LYS A 116 6.54 4.08 21.36
C LYS A 116 7.09 5.12 20.37
N GLU A 117 8.16 5.84 20.75
CA GLU A 117 8.81 6.82 19.88
C GLU A 117 9.47 6.17 18.65
N ALA A 118 10.15 5.04 18.84
CA ALA A 118 10.71 4.26 17.74
C ALA A 118 9.61 3.72 16.80
N GLN A 119 8.56 3.10 17.34
CA GLN A 119 7.43 2.60 16.57
C GLN A 119 6.69 3.70 15.79
N GLU A 120 6.55 4.89 16.38
CA GLU A 120 5.96 6.06 15.73
C GLU A 120 6.84 6.59 14.57
N GLN A 121 8.17 6.54 14.72
CA GLN A 121 9.11 6.87 13.65
C GLN A 121 9.05 5.84 12.52
N GLU A 122 9.14 4.55 12.83
CA GLU A 122 9.04 3.46 11.85
C GLU A 122 7.72 3.52 11.06
N ARG A 123 6.58 3.78 11.73
CA ARG A 123 5.28 3.93 11.04
C ARG A 123 5.32 5.10 10.05
N LYS A 124 5.84 6.25 10.46
CA LYS A 124 5.97 7.44 9.58
C LYS A 124 6.91 7.21 8.41
N GLU A 125 7.99 6.46 8.59
CA GLU A 125 8.91 6.12 7.50
C GLU A 125 8.30 5.10 6.52
N ALA A 126 7.60 4.08 7.03
CA ALA A 126 6.87 3.11 6.23
C ALA A 126 5.74 3.78 5.42
N GLU A 127 4.98 4.69 6.04
CA GLU A 127 3.93 5.49 5.41
C GLU A 127 4.50 6.36 4.27
N ARG A 128 5.56 7.14 4.53
CA ARG A 128 6.26 7.93 3.51
C ARG A 128 6.90 7.10 2.39
N LEU A 129 7.32 5.86 2.67
CA LEU A 129 7.85 4.95 1.65
C LEU A 129 6.71 4.39 0.79
N PHE A 130 5.58 4.05 1.42
CA PHE A 130 4.37 3.59 0.74
C PHE A 130 3.79 4.67 -0.17
N GLU A 131 3.62 5.91 0.33
CA GLU A 131 3.15 7.06 -0.45
C GLU A 131 4.01 7.31 -1.70
N ARG A 132 5.36 7.31 -1.55
CA ARG A 132 6.28 7.48 -2.68
C ARG A 132 6.13 6.37 -3.72
N LYS A 133 6.16 5.10 -3.29
CA LYS A 133 5.97 3.96 -4.21
C LYS A 133 4.60 3.97 -4.88
N HIS A 134 3.56 4.42 -4.17
CA HIS A 134 2.22 4.53 -4.73
C HIS A 134 2.15 5.64 -5.79
N ALA A 135 2.74 6.80 -5.54
CA ALA A 135 2.85 7.89 -6.51
C ALA A 135 3.68 7.50 -7.75
N GLU A 136 4.82 6.83 -7.55
CA GLU A 136 5.65 6.28 -8.64
C GLU A 136 4.86 5.27 -9.49
N SER A 137 4.11 4.36 -8.85
CA SER A 137 3.27 3.37 -9.53
C SER A 137 2.13 4.02 -10.32
N LEU A 138 1.47 5.04 -9.76
CA LEU A 138 0.44 5.83 -10.45
C LEU A 138 1.02 6.56 -11.68
N GLN A 139 2.21 7.15 -11.56
CA GLN A 139 2.89 7.81 -12.67
C GLN A 139 3.28 6.83 -13.78
N GLN A 140 3.80 5.65 -13.42
CA GLN A 140 4.11 4.58 -14.38
C GLN A 140 2.85 4.08 -15.10
N ALA A 141 1.76 3.83 -14.37
CA ALA A 141 0.48 3.43 -14.94
C ALA A 141 -0.08 4.49 -15.92
N ALA A 142 0.05 5.78 -15.58
CA ALA A 142 -0.35 6.88 -16.46
C ALA A 142 0.50 6.96 -17.74
N SER A 143 1.82 6.72 -17.67
CA SER A 143 2.70 6.65 -18.87
C SER A 143 2.31 5.49 -19.76
N LEU A 144 2.16 4.28 -19.19
CA LEU A 144 1.80 3.08 -19.94
C LEU A 144 0.43 3.21 -20.62
N GLU A 145 -0.56 3.81 -19.96
CA GLU A 145 -1.88 4.04 -20.57
C GLU A 145 -1.84 5.11 -21.67
N LYS A 146 -0.92 6.08 -21.61
CA LYS A 146 -0.65 7.03 -22.71
C LYS A 146 0.02 6.34 -23.89
N GLU A 147 1.10 5.59 -23.64
CA GLU A 147 1.83 4.83 -24.66
C GLU A 147 0.92 3.81 -25.38
N LYS A 148 0.07 3.11 -24.63
CA LYS A 148 -0.95 2.19 -25.16
C LYS A 148 -1.92 2.91 -26.12
N LYS A 149 -2.39 4.11 -25.77
CA LYS A 149 -3.26 4.92 -26.65
C LYS A 149 -2.53 5.41 -27.90
N GLU A 150 -1.27 5.82 -27.76
CA GLU A 150 -0.43 6.20 -28.90
C GLU A 150 -0.17 5.02 -29.84
N LEU A 151 0.07 3.82 -29.30
CA LEU A 151 0.20 2.59 -30.08
C LEU A 151 -1.10 2.21 -30.78
N GLN A 152 -2.26 2.28 -30.11
CA GLN A 152 -3.56 2.01 -30.72
C GLN A 152 -3.81 2.94 -31.92
N ASN A 153 -3.64 4.25 -31.74
CA ASN A 153 -3.80 5.23 -32.83
C ASN A 153 -2.87 4.94 -34.02
N ARG A 154 -1.67 4.39 -33.78
CA ARG A 154 -0.73 3.98 -34.83
C ARG A 154 -1.16 2.70 -35.53
N VAL A 155 -1.74 1.72 -34.80
CA VAL A 155 -2.34 0.52 -35.39
C VAL A 155 -3.49 0.91 -36.31
N ASP A 156 -4.46 1.70 -35.81
CA ASP A 156 -5.63 2.15 -36.58
C ASP A 156 -5.20 2.89 -37.88
N SER A 157 -4.18 3.74 -37.80
CA SER A 157 -3.60 4.44 -38.96
C SER A 157 -2.93 3.50 -39.97
N LEU A 158 -2.21 2.47 -39.50
CA LEU A 158 -1.60 1.45 -40.36
C LEU A 158 -2.65 0.58 -41.03
N GLU A 159 -3.71 0.17 -40.32
CA GLU A 159 -4.83 -0.59 -40.89
C GLU A 159 -5.57 0.21 -41.97
N GLY A 160 -5.80 1.51 -41.74
CA GLY A 160 -6.37 2.41 -42.75
C GLY A 160 -5.50 2.58 -43.99
N ASN A 161 -4.17 2.70 -43.82
CA ASN A 161 -3.23 2.76 -44.94
C ASN A 161 -3.15 1.44 -45.72
N LEU A 162 -3.15 0.31 -45.01
CA LEU A 162 -3.13 -1.02 -45.60
C LEU A 162 -4.42 -1.30 -46.41
N SER A 163 -5.56 -0.78 -45.93
CA SER A 163 -6.83 -0.83 -46.67
C SER A 163 -6.80 -0.01 -47.97
N ARG A 164 -6.32 1.25 -47.91
CA ARG A 164 -6.10 2.07 -49.12
C ARG A 164 -5.14 1.44 -50.12
N LEU A 165 -4.07 0.80 -49.66
CA LEU A 165 -3.11 0.10 -50.52
C LEU A 165 -3.75 -1.12 -51.20
N LYS A 166 -4.57 -1.90 -50.49
CA LYS A 166 -5.37 -2.99 -51.09
C LYS A 166 -6.37 -2.50 -52.14
N GLU A 167 -7.04 -1.37 -51.90
CA GLU A 167 -7.94 -0.73 -52.87
C GLU A 167 -7.18 -0.25 -54.12
N THR A 168 -6.05 0.43 -53.91
CA THR A 168 -5.18 0.89 -55.00
C THR A 168 -4.65 -0.28 -55.84
N LEU A 169 -4.22 -1.36 -55.19
CA LEU A 169 -3.74 -2.56 -55.85
C LEU A 169 -4.84 -3.18 -56.73
N ARG A 170 -6.06 -3.36 -56.20
CA ARG A 170 -7.20 -3.87 -56.98
C ARG A 170 -7.54 -2.98 -58.17
N ALA A 171 -7.47 -1.66 -58.00
CA ALA A 171 -7.70 -0.71 -59.10
C ALA A 171 -6.60 -0.82 -60.19
N GLN A 172 -5.35 -1.02 -59.79
CA GLN A 172 -4.24 -1.27 -60.72
C GLN A 172 -4.39 -2.62 -61.44
N GLU A 173 -4.75 -3.70 -60.72
CA GLU A 173 -5.04 -5.01 -61.30
C GLU A 173 -6.14 -4.94 -62.37
N GLY A 174 -7.26 -4.27 -62.06
CA GLY A 174 -8.34 -4.04 -63.03
C GLY A 174 -7.91 -3.17 -64.23
N THR A 175 -7.03 -2.18 -64.01
CA THR A 175 -6.47 -1.36 -65.09
C THR A 175 -5.55 -2.17 -66.00
N ILE A 176 -4.74 -3.06 -65.44
CA ILE A 176 -3.87 -3.97 -66.19
C ILE A 176 -4.71 -4.93 -67.05
N GLN A 177 -5.76 -5.54 -66.47
CA GLN A 177 -6.68 -6.41 -67.21
C GLN A 177 -7.32 -5.69 -68.39
N ALA A 178 -7.85 -4.47 -68.19
CA ALA A 178 -8.42 -3.66 -69.27
C ALA A 178 -7.40 -3.31 -70.37
N LEU A 179 -6.13 -3.05 -70.01
CA LEU A 179 -5.06 -2.81 -70.98
C LEU A 179 -4.66 -4.09 -71.75
N GLU A 180 -4.68 -5.26 -71.10
CA GLU A 180 -4.45 -6.55 -71.76
C GLU A 180 -5.57 -6.89 -72.76
N GLU A 181 -6.83 -6.64 -72.39
CA GLU A 181 -7.98 -6.77 -73.28
C GLU A 181 -7.90 -5.80 -74.47
N ALA A 182 -7.59 -4.52 -74.22
CA ALA A 182 -7.41 -3.52 -75.27
C ALA A 182 -6.27 -3.90 -76.24
N LYS A 183 -5.12 -4.36 -75.71
CA LYS A 183 -4.00 -4.89 -76.50
C LYS A 183 -4.43 -6.08 -77.37
N LYS A 184 -5.21 -7.01 -76.81
CA LYS A 184 -5.74 -8.17 -77.55
C LYS A 184 -6.70 -7.74 -78.65
N GLY A 185 -7.58 -6.77 -78.39
CA GLY A 185 -8.48 -6.17 -79.38
C GLY A 185 -7.71 -5.50 -80.53
N LEU A 186 -6.74 -4.64 -80.22
CA LEU A 186 -5.87 -3.99 -81.21
C LEU A 186 -5.09 -5.00 -82.06
N LEU A 187 -4.61 -6.10 -81.47
CA LEU A 187 -3.96 -7.18 -82.22
C LEU A 187 -4.91 -7.94 -83.15
N GLN A 188 -6.19 -8.06 -82.79
CA GLN A 188 -7.22 -8.64 -83.68
C GLN A 188 -7.58 -7.66 -84.81
N GLU A 189 -7.76 -6.38 -84.50
CA GLU A 189 -8.06 -5.34 -85.48
C GLU A 189 -6.90 -5.15 -86.48
N MET A 190 -5.65 -5.18 -86.00
CA MET A 190 -4.45 -5.13 -86.86
C MET A 190 -4.40 -6.32 -87.82
N LYS A 191 -4.74 -7.54 -87.36
CA LYS A 191 -4.83 -8.72 -88.24
C LYS A 191 -5.94 -8.58 -89.27
N ALA A 192 -7.11 -8.08 -88.90
CA ALA A 192 -8.21 -7.83 -89.84
C ALA A 192 -7.79 -6.82 -90.91
N LYS A 193 -7.22 -5.67 -90.52
CA LYS A 193 -6.72 -4.65 -91.45
C LYS A 193 -5.59 -5.14 -92.37
N MET A 194 -4.79 -6.12 -91.95
CA MET A 194 -3.83 -6.78 -92.85
C MET A 194 -4.54 -7.61 -93.92
N VAL A 195 -5.58 -8.36 -93.57
CA VAL A 195 -6.40 -9.11 -94.55
C VAL A 195 -7.09 -8.14 -95.52
N ASP A 196 -7.72 -7.07 -95.01
CA ASP A 196 -8.34 -6.03 -95.84
C ASP A 196 -7.33 -5.43 -96.82
N ARG A 197 -6.10 -5.15 -96.35
CA ARG A 197 -5.01 -4.64 -97.19
C ARG A 197 -4.58 -5.65 -98.26
N ASP A 198 -4.48 -6.93 -97.92
CA ASP A 198 -4.15 -7.99 -98.88
C ASP A 198 -5.26 -8.18 -99.92
N GLU A 199 -6.53 -7.93 -99.57
CA GLU A 199 -7.64 -7.89 -100.52
C GLU A 199 -7.61 -6.65 -101.41
N VAL A 200 -7.33 -5.46 -100.87
CA VAL A 200 -7.12 -4.23 -101.65
C VAL A 200 -5.96 -4.40 -102.64
N GLN A 201 -4.82 -4.97 -102.22
CA GLN A 201 -3.70 -5.23 -103.11
C GLN A 201 -4.08 -6.15 -104.28
N LYS A 202 -4.84 -7.23 -104.01
CA LYS A 202 -5.35 -8.11 -105.07
C LYS A 202 -6.32 -7.40 -106.02
N LEU A 203 -7.10 -6.43 -105.53
CA LEU A 203 -7.98 -5.61 -106.35
C LEU A 203 -7.20 -4.59 -107.19
N GLU A 204 -6.15 -3.98 -106.64
CA GLU A 204 -5.21 -3.11 -107.36
C GLU A 204 -4.47 -3.87 -108.46
N ASP A 205 -3.92 -5.05 -108.17
CA ASP A 205 -3.24 -5.91 -109.15
C ASP A 205 -4.18 -6.28 -110.31
N ARG A 206 -5.44 -6.60 -109.99
CA ARG A 206 -6.49 -6.87 -110.99
C ARG A 206 -6.85 -5.62 -111.80
N LEU A 207 -6.96 -4.45 -111.17
CA LEU A 207 -7.18 -3.17 -111.84
C LEU A 207 -6.02 -2.84 -112.79
N GLN A 208 -4.78 -3.08 -112.38
CA GLN A 208 -3.59 -2.84 -113.20
C GLN A 208 -3.49 -3.84 -114.37
N ALA A 209 -3.88 -5.10 -114.16
CA ALA A 209 -4.03 -6.08 -115.24
C ALA A 209 -5.13 -5.69 -116.23
N GLN A 210 -6.30 -5.23 -115.74
CA GLN A 210 -7.38 -4.73 -116.59
C GLN A 210 -7.01 -3.43 -117.32
N ALA A 211 -6.27 -2.53 -116.69
CA ALA A 211 -5.75 -1.32 -117.32
C ALA A 211 -4.75 -1.68 -118.42
N SER A 212 -3.88 -2.67 -118.19
CA SER A 212 -2.95 -3.19 -119.20
C SER A 212 -3.69 -3.88 -120.36
N GLN A 213 -4.79 -4.59 -120.08
CA GLN A 213 -5.69 -5.15 -121.10
C GLN A 213 -6.40 -4.05 -121.90
N LEU A 214 -6.89 -3.00 -121.25
CA LEU A 214 -7.52 -1.84 -121.92
C LEU A 214 -6.51 -1.05 -122.75
N GLU A 215 -5.27 -0.91 -122.31
CA GLU A 215 -4.20 -0.23 -123.04
C GLU A 215 -3.74 -1.09 -124.22
N SER A 216 -3.65 -2.41 -124.06
CA SER A 216 -3.44 -3.36 -125.16
C SER A 216 -4.60 -3.33 -126.17
N ALA A 217 -5.85 -3.31 -125.69
CA ALA A 217 -7.04 -3.20 -126.52
C ALA A 217 -7.10 -1.85 -127.26
N ARG A 218 -6.71 -0.75 -126.61
CA ARG A 218 -6.51 0.57 -127.25
C ARG A 218 -5.44 0.50 -128.31
N GLN A 219 -4.27 -0.05 -128.03
CA GLN A 219 -3.20 -0.22 -129.02
C GLN A 219 -3.61 -1.14 -130.18
N GLN A 220 -4.46 -2.15 -129.94
CA GLN A 220 -5.06 -2.97 -131.00
C GLN A 220 -6.09 -2.18 -131.81
N LEU A 221 -6.93 -1.35 -131.16
CA LEU A 221 -7.85 -0.44 -131.84
C LEU A 221 -7.10 0.60 -132.67
N ASP A 222 -5.98 1.10 -132.17
CA ASP A 222 -5.13 2.11 -132.81
C ASP A 222 -4.32 1.50 -133.97
N ARG A 223 -3.93 0.22 -133.86
CA ARG A 223 -3.40 -0.58 -134.98
C ARG A 223 -4.48 -0.89 -136.03
N ALA A 224 -5.71 -1.19 -135.61
CA ALA A 224 -6.84 -1.40 -136.53
C ALA A 224 -7.24 -0.08 -137.24
N SER A 225 -7.19 1.04 -136.53
CA SER A 225 -7.38 2.40 -137.04
C SER A 225 -6.29 2.78 -138.05
N LYS A 226 -5.02 2.55 -137.70
CA LYS A 226 -3.87 2.74 -138.62
C LYS A 226 -3.86 1.76 -139.81
N ALA A 227 -4.51 0.60 -139.70
CA ALA A 227 -4.73 -0.34 -140.80
C ALA A 227 -5.97 -0.02 -141.66
N ALA A 228 -6.81 0.94 -141.26
CA ALA A 228 -8.00 1.35 -141.97
C ALA A 228 -7.91 2.84 -142.36
N PRO A 229 -7.26 3.14 -143.50
CA PRO A 229 -8.08 3.33 -144.69
C PRO A 229 -7.40 2.92 -146.02
N HIS A 230 -7.35 1.63 -146.33
CA HIS A 230 -7.17 1.15 -147.71
C HIS A 230 -8.19 0.07 -148.11
N ARG A 231 -9.47 0.29 -147.82
CA ARG A 231 -10.61 -0.37 -148.51
C ARG A 231 -11.97 0.15 -148.02
N THR A 232 -12.60 1.05 -148.79
CA THR A 232 -13.97 0.87 -149.33
C THR A 232 -14.38 2.06 -150.22
N ARG A 233 -14.22 1.95 -151.55
CA ARG A 233 -15.12 2.59 -152.53
C ARG A 233 -15.02 1.97 -153.93
N SER A 234 -15.60 0.77 -154.09
CA SER A 234 -16.10 0.19 -155.36
C SER A 234 -16.64 -1.22 -155.05
N ARG A 235 -17.87 -1.64 -155.37
CA ARG A 235 -19.02 -0.97 -156.03
C ARG A 235 -20.32 -1.58 -155.47
N ARG A 236 -21.37 -0.77 -155.30
CA ARG A 236 -22.76 -1.26 -155.25
C ARG A 236 -23.25 -1.48 -156.68
N SER A 237 -24.05 -2.53 -156.90
CA SER A 237 -25.11 -2.56 -157.91
C SER A 237 -26.15 -3.63 -157.54
N LEU A 238 -27.35 -3.17 -157.16
CA LEU A 238 -28.71 -3.73 -157.31
C LEU A 238 -28.85 -5.23 -157.66
N TYR A 239 -29.72 -6.04 -157.05
CA TYR A 239 -31.15 -5.79 -156.76
C TYR A 239 -31.71 -6.53 -155.52
N GLN A 240 -32.94 -6.19 -155.10
CA GLN A 240 -33.68 -6.73 -153.95
C GLN A 240 -34.48 -8.01 -154.24
N ALA A 241 -34.56 -8.88 -153.23
CA ALA A 241 -35.71 -9.71 -152.80
C ALA A 241 -35.31 -10.43 -151.47
N SER A 242 -36.11 -11.23 -150.75
CA SER A 242 -37.47 -11.09 -150.15
C SER A 242 -37.70 -12.34 -149.26
N SER A 243 -38.50 -12.40 -148.18
CA SER A 243 -39.10 -11.45 -147.23
C SER A 243 -39.97 -12.26 -146.23
N LEU A 244 -39.82 -12.06 -144.90
CA LEU A 244 -40.85 -12.29 -143.84
C LEU A 244 -41.42 -13.74 -143.64
N PRO A 245 -42.22 -14.01 -142.57
CA PRO A 245 -42.52 -13.28 -141.32
C PRO A 245 -41.88 -14.00 -140.09
N ARG A 246 -42.10 -13.67 -138.80
CA ARG A 246 -43.09 -12.83 -138.10
C ARG A 246 -42.48 -12.25 -136.82
#